data_AF-A3YER2-F1
#
_entry.id   AF-A3YER2-F1
#
_cell.length_a   1.000
_cell.length_b   1.000
_cell.length_c   1.000
_cell.angle_alpha   90.00
_cell.angle_beta   90.00
_cell.angle_gamma   90.00
#
_symmetry.space_group_name_H-M   'P 1'
#
loop_
_entity.id
_entity.type
_entity.pdbx_description
1 polymer ?
#
loop_
_entity_poly.entity_id
_entity_poly.type
_entity_poly.pdbx_seq_one_letter_code
_entity_poly.pdbx_strand_id
1 'polypeptide(L)'
;MYLLLNMIAILIEQKPLPSINKGSEMSNVIVNFEFEKETKNSVRYKEVPEEGKAPIVGSIYVQKWFAGSSKNIAISIDKKD
;
A
#
# COMPACT_ATOMS: atom_id res chain seq x y z
N MET A 1 13.96 -19.04 31.67
CA MET A 1 12.73 -19.13 30.84
C MET A 1 12.09 -17.75 30.63
N TYR A 2 11.83 -16.97 31.69
CA TYR A 2 11.30 -15.58 31.56
C TYR A 2 12.23 -14.60 30.82
N LEU A 3 13.55 -14.73 30.95
CA LEU A 3 14.48 -13.90 30.16
C LEU A 3 14.43 -14.20 28.65
N LEU A 4 14.13 -15.45 28.26
CA LEU A 4 14.10 -15.85 26.85
C LEU A 4 12.86 -15.30 26.15
N LEU A 5 11.72 -15.20 26.86
CA LEU A 5 10.49 -14.62 26.31
C LEU A 5 10.62 -13.11 26.07
N ASN A 6 11.25 -12.36 26.99
CA ASN A 6 11.44 -10.92 26.80
C ASN A 6 12.40 -10.60 25.63
N MET A 7 13.33 -11.50 25.32
CA MET A 7 14.25 -11.33 24.20
C MET A 7 13.55 -11.56 22.84
N ILE A 8 12.53 -12.41 22.80
CA ILE A 8 11.73 -12.65 21.58
C ILE A 8 10.80 -11.47 21.29
N ALA A 9 10.24 -10.82 22.33
CA ALA A 9 9.36 -9.65 22.14
C ALA A 9 10.07 -8.47 21.44
N ILE A 10 11.35 -8.25 21.74
CA ILE A 10 12.15 -7.16 21.14
C ILE A 10 12.46 -7.42 19.66
N LEU A 11 12.52 -8.69 19.24
CA LEU A 11 12.78 -9.06 17.84
C LEU A 11 11.55 -8.90 16.92
N ILE A 12 10.34 -8.79 17.48
CA ILE A 12 9.08 -8.70 16.71
C ILE A 12 8.70 -7.24 16.41
N GLU A 13 9.19 -6.26 17.17
CA GLU A 13 8.85 -4.85 16.98
C GLU A 13 9.91 -4.05 16.22
N GLN A 14 10.20 -4.45 14.99
CA GLN A 14 10.95 -3.64 14.04
C GLN A 14 10.03 -2.57 13.44
N LYS A 15 9.68 -1.54 14.23
CA LYS A 15 9.07 -0.32 13.66
C LYS A 15 10.12 0.35 12.75
N PRO A 16 9.83 0.55 11.45
CA PRO A 16 10.78 1.22 10.57
C PRO A 16 11.01 2.66 11.04
N LEU A 17 12.28 3.06 11.13
CA LEU A 17 12.68 4.42 11.47
C LEU A 17 12.09 5.40 10.45
N PRO A 18 11.59 6.59 10.88
CA PRO A 18 11.19 7.62 9.93
C PRO A 18 12.45 8.13 9.19
N SER A 19 12.44 7.97 7.86
CA SER A 19 13.48 8.48 6.98
C SER A 19 13.42 10.01 6.95
N ILE A 20 14.42 10.67 7.52
CA ILE A 20 14.60 12.12 7.42
C ILE A 20 15.43 12.40 6.16
N ASN A 21 14.79 12.83 5.07
CA ASN A 21 15.47 13.48 3.96
C ASN A 21 14.82 14.85 3.70
N LYS A 22 15.59 15.90 4.02
CA LYS A 22 15.23 17.31 3.81
C LYS A 22 15.88 17.78 2.51
N GLY A 23 15.09 17.92 1.44
CA GLY A 23 15.53 18.50 0.16
C GLY A 23 14.83 17.86 -1.04
N SER A 24 13.92 18.61 -1.66
CA SER A 24 12.90 18.21 -2.66
C SER A 24 11.82 17.28 -2.08
N GLU A 25 10.63 17.83 -1.83
CA GLU A 25 9.43 17.04 -1.52
C GLU A 25 9.03 16.24 -2.77
N MET A 26 9.68 15.11 -3.01
CA MET A 26 9.10 14.05 -3.82
C MET A 26 7.88 13.56 -3.04
N SER A 27 6.71 14.12 -3.31
CA SER A 27 5.46 13.68 -2.68
C SER A 27 5.09 12.30 -3.28
N ASN A 28 5.77 11.26 -2.79
CA ASN A 28 5.43 9.88 -3.06
C ASN A 28 4.31 9.45 -2.11
N VAL A 29 3.26 8.85 -2.64
CA VAL A 29 2.18 8.26 -1.85
C VAL A 29 1.92 6.83 -2.29
N ILE A 30 1.74 5.93 -1.33
CA ILE A 30 1.28 4.56 -1.59
C ILE A 30 -0.22 4.54 -1.38
N VAL A 31 -0.95 4.20 -2.43
CA VAL A 31 -2.41 4.09 -2.44
C VAL A 31 -2.79 2.62 -2.45
N ASN A 32 -3.61 2.21 -1.50
CA ASN A 32 -4.07 0.83 -1.37
C ASN A 32 -5.41 0.64 -2.08
N PHE A 33 -5.57 -0.50 -2.75
CA PHE A 33 -6.80 -0.85 -3.43
C PHE A 33 -7.21 -2.28 -3.10
N GLU A 34 -8.53 -2.46 -2.99
CA GLU A 34 -9.17 -3.75 -2.79
C GLU A 34 -9.96 -4.16 -4.04
N PHE A 35 -10.01 -5.46 -4.28
CA PHE A 35 -10.75 -6.05 -5.38
C PHE A 35 -12.21 -5.63 -5.33
N GLU A 36 -12.75 -5.21 -6.48
CA GLU A 36 -14.16 -4.88 -6.61
C GLU A 36 -14.87 -5.88 -7.54
N LYS A 37 -14.40 -6.02 -8.78
CA LYS A 37 -15.00 -6.93 -9.77
C LYS A 37 -14.04 -7.29 -10.88
N GLU A 38 -14.35 -8.35 -11.61
CA GLU A 38 -13.64 -8.73 -12.84
C GLU A 38 -14.48 -8.51 -14.10
N THR A 39 -13.80 -8.21 -15.20
CA THR A 39 -14.36 -8.19 -16.55
C THR A 39 -13.66 -9.25 -17.43
N LYS A 40 -13.90 -9.25 -18.74
CA LYS A 40 -13.23 -10.17 -19.67
C LYS A 40 -11.70 -10.09 -19.61
N ASN A 41 -11.15 -8.87 -19.54
CA ASN A 41 -9.71 -8.64 -19.67
C ASN A 41 -9.08 -7.90 -18.49
N SER A 42 -9.89 -7.33 -17.60
CA SER A 42 -9.39 -6.53 -16.47
C SER A 42 -9.99 -6.96 -15.13
N VAL A 43 -9.27 -6.64 -14.07
CA VAL A 43 -9.74 -6.64 -12.69
C VAL A 43 -9.86 -5.18 -12.27
N ARG A 44 -11.02 -4.80 -11.76
CA ARG A 44 -11.28 -3.47 -11.20
C ARG A 44 -11.02 -3.52 -9.71
N TYR A 45 -10.22 -2.57 -9.23
CA TYR A 45 -9.97 -2.37 -7.81
C TYR A 45 -10.48 -0.98 -7.39
N LYS A 46 -11.03 -0.89 -6.19
CA LYS A 46 -11.44 0.37 -5.55
C LYS A 46 -10.41 0.77 -4.51
N GLU A 47 -10.09 2.05 -4.47
CA GLU A 47 -9.19 2.63 -3.47
C GLU A 47 -9.80 2.47 -2.08
N VAL A 48 -8.95 2.14 -1.11
CA VAL A 48 -9.28 2.16 0.31
C VAL A 48 -8.69 3.46 0.89
N PRO A 49 -9.47 4.56 0.91
CA PRO A 49 -8.97 5.84 1.41
C PRO A 49 -8.71 5.78 2.92
N GLU A 50 -7.76 6.59 3.37
CA GLU A 50 -7.56 6.85 4.79
C GLU A 50 -8.76 7.60 5.38
N GLU A 51 -9.07 7.34 6.65
CA GLU A 51 -10.22 7.93 7.33
C GLU A 51 -10.19 9.46 7.26
N GLY A 52 -11.28 10.05 6.79
CA GLY A 52 -11.43 11.50 6.66
C GLY A 52 -10.78 12.12 5.42
N LYS A 53 -10.19 11.34 4.51
CA LYS A 53 -9.63 11.84 3.23
C LYS A 53 -10.47 11.37 2.04
N ALA A 54 -10.52 12.22 1.01
CA ALA A 54 -11.03 11.83 -0.30
C ALA A 54 -10.02 10.90 -1.00
N PRO A 55 -10.48 9.99 -1.88
CA PRO A 55 -9.59 9.12 -2.65
C PRO A 55 -8.69 9.93 -3.59
N ILE A 56 -7.44 9.50 -3.72
CA ILE A 56 -6.43 10.14 -4.58
C ILE A 56 -6.62 9.74 -6.05
N VAL A 57 -7.01 8.49 -6.30
CA VAL A 57 -7.18 7.89 -7.65
C VAL A 57 -8.61 7.39 -7.87
N GLY A 58 -9.26 6.83 -6.84
CA GLY A 58 -10.61 6.31 -6.89
C GLY A 58 -10.69 4.83 -7.30
N SER A 59 -10.76 4.52 -8.59
CA SER A 59 -10.79 3.13 -9.08
C SER A 59 -9.80 2.93 -10.21
N ILE A 60 -9.20 1.74 -10.25
CA ILE A 60 -8.24 1.36 -11.29
C ILE A 60 -8.65 0.06 -11.96
N TYR A 61 -8.28 -0.08 -13.23
CA TYR A 61 -8.42 -1.31 -13.99
C TYR A 61 -7.04 -1.86 -14.29
N VAL A 62 -6.76 -3.05 -13.76
CA VAL A 62 -5.51 -3.77 -13.99
C VAL A 62 -5.78 -4.94 -14.92
N GLN A 63 -4.90 -5.19 -15.89
CA GLN A 63 -5.06 -6.31 -16.81
C GLN A 63 -4.98 -7.64 -16.07
N LYS A 64 -5.86 -8.59 -16.42
CA LYS A 64 -5.94 -9.91 -15.76
C LYS A 64 -4.64 -10.69 -15.78
N TRP A 65 -3.89 -10.60 -16.89
CA TRP A 65 -2.60 -11.28 -17.03
C TRP A 65 -1.58 -10.81 -15.98
N PHE A 66 -1.72 -9.59 -15.47
CA PHE A 66 -0.84 -9.03 -14.44
C PHE A 66 -1.43 -9.18 -13.03
N ALA A 67 -2.73 -8.93 -12.86
CA ALA A 67 -3.42 -8.98 -11.57
C ALA A 67 -3.42 -10.38 -10.93
N GLY A 68 -3.41 -11.44 -11.76
CA GLY A 68 -3.48 -12.82 -11.29
C GLY A 68 -4.71 -13.05 -10.41
N SER A 69 -4.51 -13.67 -9.25
CA SER A 69 -5.55 -13.89 -8.24
C SER A 69 -5.49 -12.89 -7.07
N SER A 70 -4.76 -11.78 -7.21
CA SER A 70 -4.54 -10.85 -6.11
C SER A 70 -5.81 -10.06 -5.81
N LYS A 71 -6.22 -10.06 -4.53
CA LYS A 71 -7.36 -9.28 -4.05
C LYS A 71 -6.98 -7.89 -3.55
N ASN A 72 -5.70 -7.64 -3.28
CA ASN A 72 -5.20 -6.39 -2.74
C ASN A 72 -3.99 -5.96 -3.54
N ILE A 73 -3.94 -4.70 -3.95
CA ILE A 73 -2.80 -4.13 -4.66
C ILE A 73 -2.49 -2.75 -4.10
N ALA A 74 -1.22 -2.35 -4.21
CA ALA A 74 -0.75 -1.04 -3.81
C ALA A 74 -0.08 -0.38 -5.01
N ILE A 75 -0.36 0.91 -5.23
CA ILE A 75 0.29 1.72 -6.26
C ILE A 75 1.04 2.86 -5.57
N SER A 76 2.30 3.02 -5.93
CA SER A 76 3.11 4.17 -5.54
C SER A 76 2.99 5.25 -6.61
N ILE A 77 2.64 6.47 -6.20
CA ILE A 77 2.46 7.62 -7.09
C ILE A 77 3.52 8.66 -6.73
N ASP A 78 4.39 8.95 -7.70
CA ASP A 78 5.36 10.03 -7.62
C ASP A 78 4.81 11.26 -8.35
N LYS A 79 4.65 12.37 -7.62
CA LYS A 79 4.46 13.69 -8.24
C LYS A 79 5.79 14.12 -8.86
N LYS A 80 5.79 14.34 -10.17
CA LYS A 80 6.91 14.94 -10.90
C LYS A 80 6.41 16.26 -11.45
N ASP A 81 6.89 17.35 -10.88
CA ASP A 81 6.63 18.72 -11.36
C ASP A 81 7.28 18.95 -12.74
#